data_AF-A0A8J2JN98-F1
#
_entry.id   AF-A0A8J2JN98-F1
#
_cell.length_a   1.000
_cell.length_b   1.000
_cell.length_c   1.000
_cell.angle_alpha   90.00
_cell.angle_beta   90.00
_cell.angle_gamma   90.00
#
_symmetry.space_group_name_H-M   'P 1'
#
loop_
_entity.id
_entity.type
_entity.pdbx_description
1 polymer ?
#
loop_
_entity_poly.entity_id
_entity_poly.type
_entity_poly.pdbx_seq_one_letter_code
_entity_poly.pdbx_strand_id
1 'polypeptide(L)'
;FIIVISTGYRCDLVSWLAFPESEQIPTDFDMLDRRRDYKVVFNFHAGTSYHYFNNAKSGMIRNIRRRFILEHDIATCAIASAMEPKAVCISWGLIMPLAIWGNLTLPGAFKPMVILSKPAVTFPIGFAFPKNSILTDTFNLVGKYWRPSGLIRKWNQDVYSNFTRSGKSWMKSQRDGELFQKIDEKWRNIQDNVKPFRMENVIAAFFIWGVPLLLSGTVFSWEAFFSKIISESNGTLKL
;
A
#
# COMPACT_ATOMS: atom_id res chain seq x y z
N PHE A 1 31.87 -19.44 -15.27
CA PHE A 1 30.57 -19.30 -15.97
C PHE A 1 29.41 -19.82 -15.13
N ILE A 2 29.31 -21.13 -14.85
CA ILE A 2 28.21 -21.73 -14.06
C ILE A 2 28.00 -21.06 -12.70
N ILE A 3 29.09 -20.78 -11.96
CA ILE A 3 29.02 -20.12 -10.65
C ILE A 3 28.40 -18.71 -10.76
N VAL A 4 28.70 -17.96 -11.81
CA VAL A 4 28.17 -16.59 -12.01
C VAL A 4 26.67 -16.65 -12.30
N ILE A 5 26.24 -17.57 -13.17
CA ILE A 5 24.83 -17.75 -13.50
C ILE A 5 24.04 -18.26 -12.29
N SER A 6 24.56 -19.25 -11.56
CA SER A 6 23.87 -19.80 -10.39
C SER A 6 23.76 -18.78 -9.27
N THR A 7 24.78 -17.94 -9.08
CA THR A 7 24.74 -16.87 -8.08
C THR A 7 23.76 -15.77 -8.50
N GLY A 8 23.79 -15.33 -9.77
CA GLY A 8 22.84 -14.34 -10.30
C GLY A 8 21.40 -14.82 -10.17
N TYR A 9 21.11 -16.05 -10.58
CA TYR A 9 19.78 -16.66 -10.45
C TYR A 9 19.33 -16.76 -9.00
N ARG A 10 20.21 -17.19 -8.07
CA ARG A 10 19.86 -17.27 -6.64
C ARG A 10 19.55 -15.91 -6.05
N CYS A 11 20.33 -14.87 -6.36
CA CYS A 11 20.08 -13.53 -5.86
C CYS A 11 18.74 -12.96 -6.35
N ASP A 12 18.44 -13.15 -7.64
CA ASP A 12 17.20 -12.66 -8.24
C ASP A 12 15.97 -13.45 -7.76
N LEU A 13 16.09 -14.78 -7.66
CA LEU A 13 15.05 -15.64 -7.12
C LEU A 13 14.72 -15.32 -5.65
N VAL A 14 15.74 -15.07 -4.82
CA VAL A 14 15.53 -14.65 -3.43
C VAL A 14 14.81 -13.31 -3.37
N SER A 15 15.18 -12.35 -4.24
CA SER A 15 14.49 -11.07 -4.32
C SER A 15 13.01 -11.24 -4.68
N TRP A 16 12.71 -12.05 -5.70
CA TRP A 16 11.34 -12.27 -6.16
C TRP A 16 10.48 -13.04 -5.15
N LEU A 17 11.05 -14.03 -4.46
CA LEU A 17 10.35 -14.82 -3.44
C LEU A 17 10.18 -14.06 -2.11
N ALA A 18 11.15 -13.22 -1.75
CA ALA A 18 11.10 -12.41 -0.53
C ALA A 18 10.18 -11.20 -0.69
N PHE A 19 10.14 -10.59 -1.88
CA PHE A 19 9.35 -9.41 -2.16
C PHE A 19 8.31 -9.71 -3.25
N PRO A 20 7.11 -10.22 -2.89
CA PRO A 20 6.04 -10.35 -3.86
C PRO A 20 5.81 -8.98 -4.49
N GLU A 21 5.66 -8.93 -5.83
CA GLU A 21 5.39 -7.69 -6.57
C GLU A 21 4.31 -6.90 -5.84
N SER A 22 4.71 -5.81 -5.17
CA SER A 22 3.75 -4.98 -4.46
C SER A 22 2.93 -4.28 -5.53
N GLU A 23 1.61 -4.50 -5.52
CA GLU A 23 0.70 -3.74 -6.35
C GLU A 23 1.05 -2.25 -6.25
N GLN A 24 1.32 -1.60 -7.38
CA GLN A 24 1.73 -0.19 -7.37
C GLN A 24 0.58 0.66 -6.82
N ILE A 25 0.80 1.19 -5.62
CA ILE A 25 -0.12 2.11 -4.94
C ILE A 25 -0.07 3.46 -5.66
N PRO A 26 -1.21 4.07 -6.02
CA PRO A 26 -1.22 5.37 -6.69
C PRO A 26 -0.57 6.43 -5.79
N THR A 27 0.47 7.08 -6.31
CA THR A 27 1.25 8.11 -5.56
C THR A 27 0.91 9.54 -5.95
N ASP A 28 0.10 9.70 -7.00
CA ASP A 28 -0.42 10.97 -7.49
C ASP A 28 -1.86 10.81 -8.04
N PHE A 29 -2.47 11.94 -8.39
CA PHE A 29 -3.83 11.98 -8.95
C PHE A 29 -3.90 11.42 -10.37
N ASP A 30 -2.81 11.41 -11.14
CA ASP A 30 -2.81 10.87 -12.52
C ASP A 30 -2.88 9.34 -12.50
N MET A 31 -2.08 8.71 -11.65
CA MET A 31 -2.13 7.29 -11.36
C MET A 31 -3.50 6.90 -10.81
N LEU A 32 -4.07 7.69 -9.89
CA LEU A 32 -5.41 7.45 -9.37
C LEU A 32 -6.49 7.54 -10.46
N ASP A 33 -6.34 8.42 -11.45
CA ASP A 33 -7.29 8.52 -12.56
C ASP A 33 -7.29 7.26 -13.45
N ARG A 34 -6.11 6.74 -13.75
CA ARG A 34 -5.93 5.53 -14.55
C ARG A 34 -6.44 4.27 -13.83
N ARG A 35 -6.36 4.26 -12.50
CA ARG A 35 -6.75 3.13 -11.64
C ARG A 35 -8.22 3.24 -11.19
N ARG A 36 -9.12 2.62 -11.96
CA ARG A 36 -10.57 2.61 -11.68
C ARG A 36 -10.99 1.60 -10.60
N ASP A 37 -10.10 0.70 -10.23
CA ASP A 37 -10.29 -0.32 -9.19
C ASP A 37 -10.28 0.27 -7.76
N TYR A 38 -9.89 1.53 -7.61
CA TYR A 38 -9.90 2.22 -6.32
C TYR A 38 -11.24 2.91 -6.04
N LYS A 39 -11.77 2.65 -4.84
CA LYS A 39 -12.87 3.39 -4.23
C LYS A 39 -12.35 4.75 -3.76
N VAL A 40 -12.98 5.83 -4.22
CA VAL A 40 -12.54 7.19 -3.90
C VAL A 40 -13.50 7.81 -2.89
N VAL A 41 -13.11 7.82 -1.62
CA VAL A 41 -13.85 8.49 -0.55
C VAL A 41 -13.39 9.94 -0.50
N PHE A 42 -14.33 10.87 -0.58
CA PHE A 42 -14.05 12.30 -0.56
C PHE A 42 -14.60 12.91 0.71
N ASN A 43 -13.72 13.54 1.49
CA ASN A 43 -14.14 14.24 2.68
C ASN A 43 -14.80 15.58 2.33
N PHE A 44 -16.11 15.67 2.53
CA PHE A 44 -16.94 16.85 2.28
C PHE A 44 -16.91 17.84 3.47
N HIS A 45 -15.75 18.06 4.08
CA HIS A 45 -15.63 19.02 5.16
C HIS A 45 -15.60 20.46 4.60
N ALA A 46 -16.54 21.30 5.04
CA ALA A 46 -16.67 22.74 4.71
C ALA A 46 -16.86 23.10 3.22
N GLY A 47 -17.05 22.13 2.32
CA GLY A 47 -17.48 22.32 0.93
C GLY A 47 -16.50 23.04 -0.02
N THR A 48 -15.45 23.69 0.48
CA THR A 48 -14.51 24.48 -0.34
C THR A 48 -13.66 23.60 -1.26
N SER A 49 -13.18 22.46 -0.78
CA SER A 49 -12.52 21.45 -1.61
C SER A 49 -13.49 20.90 -2.65
N TYR A 50 -14.73 20.60 -2.27
CA TYR A 50 -15.74 20.11 -3.20
C TYR A 50 -16.02 21.12 -4.34
N HIS A 51 -16.11 22.41 -4.01
CA HIS A 51 -16.25 23.48 -5.00
C HIS A 51 -15.09 23.51 -6.00
N TYR A 52 -13.85 23.29 -5.54
CA TYR A 52 -12.69 23.17 -6.44
C TYR A 52 -12.86 21.98 -7.40
N PHE A 53 -13.16 20.79 -6.87
CA PHE A 53 -13.35 19.59 -7.69
C PHE A 53 -14.54 19.74 -8.66
N ASN A 54 -15.60 20.43 -8.26
CA ASN A 54 -16.79 20.65 -9.08
C ASN A 54 -16.53 21.59 -10.26
N ASN A 55 -15.68 22.60 -10.07
CA ASN A 55 -15.36 23.61 -11.07
C ASN A 55 -14.05 23.35 -11.82
N ALA A 56 -13.37 22.24 -11.54
CA ALA A 56 -12.11 21.89 -12.17
C ALA A 56 -12.29 21.64 -13.68
N LYS A 57 -11.48 22.32 -14.50
CA LYS A 57 -11.46 22.12 -15.96
C LYS A 57 -10.69 20.86 -16.39
N SER A 58 -9.80 20.35 -15.54
CA SER A 58 -8.98 19.17 -15.81
C SER A 58 -9.86 17.91 -15.98
N GLY A 59 -9.67 17.19 -17.09
CA GLY A 59 -10.37 15.93 -17.36
C GLY A 59 -10.11 14.87 -16.29
N MET A 60 -8.86 14.77 -15.83
CA MET A 60 -8.42 13.89 -14.74
C MET A 60 -9.22 14.12 -13.46
N ILE A 61 -9.28 15.37 -13.00
CA ILE A 61 -9.99 15.74 -11.76
C ILE A 61 -11.49 15.47 -11.89
N ARG A 62 -12.08 15.73 -13.07
CA ARG A 62 -13.49 15.43 -13.34
C ARG A 62 -13.79 13.93 -13.31
N ASN A 63 -12.90 13.11 -13.84
CA ASN A 63 -13.02 11.65 -13.83
C ASN A 63 -12.92 11.07 -12.42
N ILE A 64 -11.97 11.57 -11.62
CA ILE A 64 -11.84 11.23 -10.20
C ILE A 64 -13.10 11.66 -9.42
N ARG A 65 -13.59 12.88 -9.63
CA ARG A 65 -14.80 13.40 -8.97
C ARG A 65 -16.03 12.53 -9.20
N ARG A 66 -16.20 11.98 -10.42
CA ARG A 66 -17.33 11.08 -10.73
C ARG A 66 -17.38 9.82 -9.86
N ARG A 67 -16.27 9.46 -9.20
CA ARG A 67 -16.14 8.29 -8.33
C ARG A 67 -16.24 8.63 -6.84
N PHE A 68 -16.54 9.89 -6.49
CA PHE A 68 -16.59 10.32 -5.11
C PHE A 68 -17.72 9.67 -4.33
N ILE A 69 -17.34 9.07 -3.20
CA ILE A 69 -18.24 8.72 -2.12
C ILE A 69 -18.06 9.80 -1.06
N LEU A 70 -19.10 10.60 -0.84
CA LEU A 70 -19.04 11.74 0.07
C LEU A 70 -19.08 11.26 1.52
N GLU A 71 -18.09 11.65 2.30
CA GLU A 71 -18.01 11.38 3.73
C GLU A 71 -17.81 12.71 4.49
N HIS A 72 -18.60 12.94 5.53
CA HIS A 72 -18.54 14.20 6.29
C HIS A 72 -17.45 14.16 7.36
N ASP A 73 -17.23 12.98 7.94
CA ASP A 73 -16.24 12.80 8.99
C ASP A 73 -14.86 12.39 8.42
N ILE A 74 -13.84 13.15 8.80
CA ILE A 74 -12.47 12.92 8.33
C ILE A 74 -11.92 11.61 8.93
N ALA A 75 -12.27 11.31 10.17
CA ALA A 75 -11.82 10.08 10.84
C ALA A 75 -12.40 8.85 10.15
N THR A 76 -13.70 8.86 9.87
CA THR A 76 -14.38 7.79 9.12
C THR A 76 -13.77 7.60 7.72
N CYS A 77 -13.46 8.70 7.01
CA CYS A 77 -12.80 8.62 5.71
C CYS A 77 -11.40 7.95 5.80
N ALA A 78 -10.61 8.31 6.81
CA ALA A 78 -9.30 7.71 7.07
C ALA A 78 -9.41 6.23 7.45
N ILE A 79 -10.33 5.88 8.36
CA ILE A 79 -10.55 4.50 8.83
C ILE A 79 -11.03 3.61 7.67
N ALA A 80 -12.03 4.04 6.90
CA ALA A 80 -12.52 3.29 5.74
C ALA A 80 -11.39 3.01 4.73
N SER A 81 -10.51 3.99 4.51
CA SER A 81 -9.36 3.84 3.60
C SER A 81 -8.26 2.95 4.15
N ALA A 82 -8.10 2.87 5.48
CA ALA A 82 -7.15 1.95 6.10
C ALA A 82 -7.66 0.50 6.13
N MET A 83 -8.98 0.32 6.20
CA MET A 83 -9.64 -1.00 6.26
C MET A 83 -9.71 -1.68 4.90
N GLU A 84 -9.99 -0.92 3.83
CA GLU A 84 -10.11 -1.45 2.47
C GLU A 84 -8.78 -1.29 1.70
N PRO A 85 -8.19 -2.35 1.11
CA PRO A 85 -6.88 -2.27 0.44
C PRO A 85 -6.88 -1.38 -0.82
N LYS A 86 -8.04 -1.18 -1.45
CA LYS A 86 -8.23 -0.37 -2.66
C LYS A 86 -9.15 0.82 -2.42
N ALA A 87 -9.01 1.48 -1.27
CA ALA A 87 -9.72 2.70 -0.96
C ALA A 87 -8.75 3.87 -0.75
N VAL A 88 -9.13 5.05 -1.25
CA VAL A 88 -8.39 6.30 -1.09
C VAL A 88 -9.29 7.34 -0.48
N CYS A 89 -8.81 8.00 0.57
CA CYS A 89 -9.45 9.20 1.13
C CYS A 89 -8.81 10.46 0.56
N ILE A 90 -9.62 11.31 -0.06
CA ILE A 90 -9.23 12.66 -0.47
C ILE A 90 -9.73 13.65 0.58
N SER A 91 -8.81 14.36 1.23
CA SER A 91 -9.11 15.39 2.24
C SER A 91 -7.99 16.44 2.30
N TRP A 92 -8.08 17.35 3.27
CA TRP A 92 -7.14 18.41 3.52
C TRP A 92 -5.84 17.88 4.13
N GLY A 93 -4.71 18.26 3.54
CA GLY A 93 -3.39 17.82 3.98
C GLY A 93 -3.01 18.25 5.41
N LEU A 94 -3.68 19.27 5.98
CA LEU A 94 -3.44 19.68 7.37
C LEU A 94 -4.17 18.79 8.38
N ILE A 95 -5.42 18.43 8.12
CA ILE A 95 -6.29 17.74 9.10
C ILE A 95 -6.27 16.22 8.92
N MET A 96 -6.01 15.73 7.69
CA MET A 96 -5.94 14.30 7.42
C MET A 96 -4.85 13.59 8.25
N PRO A 97 -3.60 14.11 8.34
CA PRO A 97 -2.61 13.52 9.23
C PRO A 97 -3.05 13.45 10.69
N LEU A 98 -3.81 14.45 11.17
CA LEU A 98 -4.35 14.44 12.54
C LEU A 98 -5.39 13.33 12.73
N ALA A 99 -6.27 13.12 11.75
CA ALA A 99 -7.23 12.03 11.78
C ALA A 99 -6.55 10.66 11.76
N ILE A 100 -5.51 10.50 10.93
CA ILE A 100 -4.69 9.28 10.90
C ILE A 100 -4.01 9.07 12.25
N TRP A 101 -3.36 10.08 12.82
CA TRP A 101 -2.68 9.92 14.10
C TRP A 101 -3.63 9.74 15.29
N GLY A 102 -4.81 10.35 15.22
CA GLY A 102 -5.85 10.22 16.25
C GLY A 102 -6.57 8.87 16.24
N ASN A 103 -6.61 8.16 15.11
CA ASN A 103 -7.44 6.95 14.98
C ASN A 103 -6.70 5.72 14.47
N LEU A 104 -5.50 5.84 13.90
CA LEU A 104 -4.81 4.72 13.24
C LEU A 104 -3.39 4.50 13.76
N THR A 105 -3.06 5.09 14.92
CA THR A 105 -1.74 4.94 15.53
C THR A 105 -1.65 3.69 16.38
N LEU A 106 -0.93 2.68 15.88
CA LEU A 106 -0.49 1.53 16.69
C LEU A 106 0.82 1.82 17.46
N PRO A 107 1.09 1.07 18.55
CA PRO A 107 2.42 1.04 19.14
C PRO A 107 3.47 0.61 18.09
N GLY A 108 4.60 1.32 17.99
CA GLY A 108 5.69 0.98 17.05
C GLY A 108 5.88 1.92 15.84
N ALA A 109 5.19 3.05 15.78
CA ALA A 109 5.29 4.04 14.69
C ALA A 109 4.83 3.53 13.31
N PHE A 110 3.97 2.52 13.28
CA PHE A 110 3.32 2.06 12.06
C PHE A 110 2.52 3.19 11.39
N LYS A 111 2.68 3.32 10.07
CA LYS A 111 1.93 4.27 9.23
C LYS A 111 1.08 3.45 8.26
N PRO A 112 -0.21 3.20 8.57
CA PRO A 112 -1.07 2.33 7.76
C PRO A 112 -1.48 2.95 6.42
N MET A 113 -1.16 4.23 6.18
CA MET A 113 -1.56 4.96 4.99
C MET A 113 -0.37 5.66 4.35
N VAL A 114 -0.36 5.64 3.02
CA VAL A 114 0.57 6.40 2.19
C VAL A 114 -0.07 7.75 1.87
N ILE A 115 0.61 8.84 2.20
CA ILE A 115 0.17 10.19 1.86
C ILE A 115 0.72 10.53 0.46
N LEU A 116 -0.16 11.02 -0.41
CA LEU A 116 0.19 11.47 -1.76
C LEU A 116 1.31 12.52 -1.73
N SER A 117 2.26 12.40 -2.66
CA SER A 117 3.42 13.29 -2.73
C SER A 117 3.06 14.71 -3.19
N LYS A 118 2.05 14.84 -4.06
CA LYS A 118 1.60 16.10 -4.65
C LYS A 118 0.11 16.33 -4.34
N PRO A 119 -0.24 17.48 -3.71
CA PRO A 119 -1.64 17.82 -3.52
C PRO A 119 -2.30 18.18 -4.85
N ALA A 120 -3.61 17.96 -4.98
CA ALA A 120 -4.38 18.40 -6.15
C ALA A 120 -4.41 19.93 -6.29
N VAL A 121 -4.33 20.64 -5.15
CA VAL A 121 -4.32 22.10 -5.06
C VAL A 121 -3.78 22.49 -3.69
N THR A 122 -3.06 23.62 -3.63
CA THR A 122 -2.57 24.20 -2.39
C THR A 122 -3.44 25.41 -2.04
N PHE A 123 -4.07 25.38 -0.88
CA PHE A 123 -4.79 26.54 -0.35
C PHE A 123 -3.99 27.16 0.80
N PRO A 124 -3.72 28.47 0.77
CA PRO A 124 -3.18 29.14 1.94
C PRO A 124 -4.24 29.18 3.03
N ILE A 125 -3.85 28.80 4.25
CA ILE A 125 -4.67 28.98 5.45
C ILE A 125 -4.24 30.30 6.08
N GLY A 126 -5.22 31.13 6.44
CA GLY A 126 -4.98 32.44 7.01
C GLY A 126 -6.09 32.85 7.97
N PHE A 127 -5.88 34.01 8.59
CA PHE A 127 -6.85 34.64 9.47
C PHE A 127 -7.67 35.62 8.63
N ALA A 128 -8.99 35.55 8.77
CA ALA A 128 -9.91 36.47 8.12
C ALA A 128 -10.37 37.51 9.15
N PHE A 129 -10.28 38.78 8.78
CA PHE A 129 -10.79 39.90 9.57
C PHE A 129 -11.90 40.61 8.78
N PRO A 130 -12.85 41.28 9.46
CA PRO A 130 -13.76 42.19 8.80
C PRO A 130 -13.01 43.22 7.97
N LYS A 131 -13.60 43.62 6.84
CA LYS A 131 -13.02 44.65 5.97
C LYS A 131 -12.73 45.91 6.79
N ASN A 132 -11.54 46.47 6.63
CA ASN A 132 -11.04 47.66 7.35
C ASN A 132 -10.85 47.46 8.87
N SER A 133 -10.72 46.23 9.34
CA SER A 133 -10.36 45.98 10.75
C SER A 133 -8.94 46.46 11.04
N ILE A 134 -8.78 47.28 12.08
CA ILE A 134 -7.49 47.72 12.62
C ILE A 134 -6.59 46.55 13.05
N LEU A 135 -7.20 45.39 13.35
CA LEU A 135 -6.47 44.20 13.78
C LEU A 135 -5.67 43.56 12.65
N THR A 136 -6.02 43.84 11.39
CA THR A 136 -5.38 43.22 10.23
C THR A 136 -3.89 43.53 10.20
N ASP A 137 -3.51 44.80 10.40
CA ASP A 137 -2.11 45.23 10.35
C ASP A 137 -1.32 44.70 11.56
N THR A 138 -1.92 44.73 12.75
CA THR A 138 -1.32 44.16 13.95
C THR A 138 -1.08 42.66 13.81
N PHE A 139 -2.08 41.90 13.34
CA PHE A 139 -1.93 40.46 13.13
C PHE A 139 -0.95 40.12 12.01
N ASN A 140 -0.89 40.91 10.94
CA ASN A 140 0.10 40.72 9.88
C ASN A 140 1.52 40.93 10.40
N LEU A 141 1.73 41.97 11.20
CA LEU A 141 3.03 42.26 11.83
C LEU A 141 3.44 41.12 12.76
N VAL A 142 2.55 40.70 13.67
CA VAL A 142 2.82 39.62 14.62
C VAL A 142 3.02 38.28 13.89
N GLY A 143 2.16 37.97 12.92
CA GLY A 143 2.21 36.74 12.13
C GLY A 143 3.51 36.59 11.33
N LYS A 144 4.10 37.70 10.88
CA LYS A 144 5.42 37.70 10.21
C LYS A 144 6.51 37.09 11.09
N TYR A 145 6.40 37.21 12.41
CA TYR A 145 7.38 36.67 13.35
C TYR A 145 7.13 35.20 13.74
N TRP A 146 5.94 34.64 13.50
CA TRP A 146 5.61 33.27 13.93
C TRP A 146 6.39 32.17 13.20
N ARG A 147 6.64 32.34 11.90
CA ARG A 147 7.47 31.40 11.13
C ARG A 147 8.95 31.46 11.53
N PRO A 148 9.63 32.62 11.51
CA PRO A 148 11.06 32.69 11.84
C PRO A 148 11.35 32.35 13.31
N SER A 149 10.44 32.65 14.24
CA SER A 149 10.57 32.21 15.64
C SER A 149 10.40 30.70 15.84
N GLY A 150 9.97 29.96 14.81
CA GLY A 150 9.69 28.54 14.90
C GLY A 150 8.40 28.18 15.65
N LEU A 151 7.58 29.18 16.01
CA LEU A 151 6.35 28.99 16.78
C LEU A 151 5.36 28.06 16.06
N ILE A 152 5.15 28.27 14.76
CA ILE A 152 4.28 27.41 13.93
C ILE A 152 4.78 25.96 13.91
N ARG A 153 6.11 25.78 13.80
CA ARG A 153 6.71 24.44 13.80
C ARG A 153 6.48 23.75 15.14
N LYS A 154 6.67 24.47 16.25
CA LYS A 154 6.44 23.96 17.60
C LYS A 154 4.97 23.57 17.79
N TRP A 155 4.02 24.44 17.45
CA TRP A 155 2.60 24.12 17.59
C TRP A 155 2.18 22.91 16.76
N ASN A 156 2.68 22.77 15.53
CA ASN A 156 2.43 21.58 14.73
C ASN A 156 2.97 20.32 15.42
N GLN A 157 4.20 20.36 15.95
CA GLN A 157 4.78 19.24 16.69
C GLN A 157 3.97 18.89 17.95
N ASP A 158 3.58 19.90 18.74
CA ASP A 158 2.80 19.72 19.96
C ASP A 158 1.44 19.09 19.64
N VAL A 159 0.74 19.60 18.62
CA VAL A 159 -0.53 19.04 18.14
C VAL A 159 -0.33 17.59 17.67
N TYR A 160 0.66 17.32 16.83
CA TYR A 160 0.94 15.97 16.33
C TYR A 160 1.24 14.99 17.46
N SER A 161 2.04 15.40 18.44
CA SER A 161 2.36 14.58 19.60
C SER A 161 1.11 14.26 20.43
N ASN A 162 0.22 15.24 20.61
CA ASN A 162 -1.00 15.06 21.38
C ASN A 162 -1.98 14.12 20.69
N PHE A 163 -2.23 14.31 19.38
CA PHE A 163 -3.08 13.42 18.60
C PHE A 163 -2.53 11.99 18.55
N THR A 164 -1.21 11.84 18.39
CA THR A 164 -0.55 10.53 18.42
C THR A 164 -0.76 9.83 19.77
N ARG A 165 -0.62 10.56 20.88
CA ARG A 165 -0.84 10.01 22.23
C ARG A 165 -2.29 9.61 22.44
N SER A 166 -3.23 10.48 22.08
CA SER A 166 -4.67 10.20 22.16
C SER A 166 -5.05 9.00 21.30
N GLY A 167 -4.54 8.92 20.07
CA GLY A 167 -4.81 7.81 19.17
C GLY A 167 -4.24 6.48 19.62
N LYS A 168 -3.05 6.47 20.24
CA LYS A 168 -2.54 5.26 20.90
C LYS A 168 -3.45 4.80 22.03
N SER A 169 -3.97 5.72 22.84
CA SER A 169 -4.90 5.40 23.93
C SER A 169 -6.23 4.87 23.38
N TRP A 170 -6.75 5.51 22.34
CA TRP A 170 -7.98 5.10 21.67
C TRP A 170 -7.84 3.72 21.01
N MET A 171 -6.77 3.46 20.25
CA MET A 171 -6.52 2.14 19.66
C MET A 171 -6.39 1.04 20.71
N LYS A 172 -5.75 1.32 21.85
CA LYS A 172 -5.70 0.37 22.97
C LYS A 172 -7.08 0.05 23.53
N SER A 173 -8.00 1.02 23.57
CA SER A 173 -9.38 0.79 23.99
C SER A 173 -10.20 -0.03 22.99
N GLN A 174 -9.78 -0.04 21.72
CA GLN A 174 -10.41 -0.79 20.62
C GLN A 174 -9.76 -2.15 20.39
N ARG A 175 -9.01 -2.70 21.36
CA ARG A 175 -8.19 -3.92 21.18
C ARG A 175 -8.96 -5.12 20.64
N ASP A 176 -10.21 -5.29 21.06
CA ASP A 176 -11.07 -6.40 20.65
C ASP A 176 -11.91 -6.07 19.39
N GLY A 177 -11.78 -4.84 18.88
CA GLY A 177 -12.49 -4.39 17.69
C GLY A 177 -11.85 -4.87 16.38
N GLU A 178 -12.69 -5.02 15.36
CA GLU A 178 -12.27 -5.45 14.01
C GLU A 178 -11.16 -4.56 13.42
N LEU A 179 -11.25 -3.24 13.67
CA LEU A 179 -10.24 -2.26 13.23
C LEU A 179 -8.86 -2.58 13.80
N PHE A 180 -8.76 -2.82 15.10
CA PHE A 180 -7.49 -3.11 15.75
C PHE A 180 -6.90 -4.41 15.22
N GLN A 181 -7.70 -5.47 15.12
CA GLN A 181 -7.25 -6.77 14.63
C GLN A 181 -6.72 -6.69 13.20
N LYS A 182 -7.43 -6.03 12.28
CA LYS A 182 -6.96 -5.89 10.89
C LYS A 182 -5.68 -5.06 10.77
N ILE A 183 -5.54 -4.00 11.56
CA ILE A 183 -4.33 -3.17 11.51
C ILE A 183 -3.15 -3.91 12.18
N ASP A 184 -3.36 -4.63 13.28
CA ASP A 184 -2.32 -5.45 13.93
C ASP A 184 -1.87 -6.59 13.02
N GLU A 185 -2.80 -7.27 12.34
CA GLU A 185 -2.49 -8.30 11.35
C GLU A 185 -1.66 -7.72 10.19
N LYS A 186 -2.07 -6.57 9.62
CA LYS A 186 -1.28 -5.88 8.58
C LYS A 186 0.11 -5.51 9.08
N TRP A 187 0.24 -5.03 10.31
CA TRP A 187 1.52 -4.67 10.90
C TRP A 187 2.43 -5.89 11.07
N ARG A 188 1.91 -6.98 11.64
CA ARG A 188 2.65 -8.25 11.78
C ARG A 188 3.06 -8.80 10.42
N ASN A 189 2.16 -8.82 9.45
CA ASN A 189 2.48 -9.25 8.09
C ASN A 189 3.61 -8.43 7.46
N ILE A 190 3.66 -7.11 7.71
CA ILE A 190 4.75 -6.24 7.24
C ILE A 190 6.05 -6.50 7.98
N GLN A 191 5.98 -6.76 9.29
CA GLN A 191 7.16 -7.05 10.10
C GLN A 191 7.74 -8.44 9.81
N ASP A 192 6.89 -9.39 9.48
CA ASP A 192 7.19 -10.78 9.15
C ASP A 192 7.39 -10.98 7.63
N ASN A 193 7.67 -9.91 6.87
CA ASN A 193 7.73 -9.87 5.40
C ASN A 193 8.73 -10.85 4.72
N VAL A 194 9.38 -11.74 5.47
CA VAL A 194 9.89 -12.99 4.91
C VAL A 194 8.72 -13.98 4.89
N LYS A 195 7.91 -13.96 3.81
CA LYS A 195 6.91 -15.01 3.63
C LYS A 195 7.61 -16.37 3.73
N PRO A 196 7.16 -17.29 4.59
CA PRO A 196 7.76 -18.62 4.67
C PRO A 196 7.62 -19.31 3.32
N PHE A 197 8.66 -20.05 2.94
CA PHE A 197 8.71 -20.79 1.68
C PHE A 197 7.52 -21.77 1.60
N ARG A 198 6.60 -21.56 0.65
CA ARG A 198 5.43 -22.45 0.45
C ARG A 198 5.72 -23.47 -0.65
N MET A 199 5.16 -24.68 -0.52
CA MET A 199 5.31 -25.76 -1.51
C MET A 199 4.84 -25.36 -2.93
N GLU A 200 3.87 -24.44 -3.01
CA GLU A 200 3.39 -23.85 -4.27
C GLU A 200 4.52 -23.23 -5.10
N ASN A 201 5.53 -22.64 -4.45
CA ASN A 201 6.67 -22.02 -5.13
C ASN A 201 7.66 -23.04 -5.71
N VAL A 202 7.58 -24.32 -5.31
CA VAL A 202 8.56 -25.37 -5.66
C VAL A 202 7.94 -26.50 -6.47
N ILE A 203 6.61 -26.55 -6.58
CA ILE A 203 5.92 -27.66 -7.24
C ILE A 203 6.37 -27.84 -8.70
N ALA A 204 6.66 -26.74 -9.40
CA ALA A 204 7.21 -26.78 -10.75
C ALA A 204 8.57 -27.49 -10.82
N ALA A 205 9.43 -27.34 -9.81
CA ALA A 205 10.71 -28.04 -9.75
C ALA A 205 10.52 -29.55 -9.59
N PHE A 206 9.51 -30.00 -8.83
CA PHE A 206 9.16 -31.40 -8.73
C PHE A 206 8.65 -31.97 -10.06
N PHE A 207 7.88 -31.21 -10.84
CA PHE A 207 7.48 -31.64 -12.19
C PHE A 207 8.67 -31.73 -13.15
N ILE A 208 9.59 -30.75 -13.10
CA ILE A 208 10.81 -30.75 -13.92
C ILE A 208 11.69 -31.97 -13.61
N TRP A 209 11.72 -32.46 -12.37
CA TRP A 209 12.44 -33.68 -12.01
C TRP A 209 11.65 -34.96 -12.28
N GLY A 210 10.36 -34.97 -11.95
CA GLY A 210 9.51 -36.16 -12.03
C GLY A 210 9.24 -36.61 -13.45
N VAL A 211 8.98 -35.69 -14.38
CA VAL A 211 8.64 -36.02 -15.76
C VAL A 211 9.81 -36.70 -16.50
N PRO A 212 11.06 -36.19 -16.46
CA PRO A 212 12.19 -36.87 -17.07
C PRO A 212 12.52 -38.22 -16.44
N LEU A 213 12.34 -38.37 -15.11
CA LEU A 213 12.51 -39.65 -14.43
C LEU A 213 11.51 -40.70 -14.89
N LEU A 214 10.24 -40.30 -15.08
CA LEU A 214 9.23 -41.18 -15.64
C LEU A 214 9.57 -41.55 -17.09
N LEU A 215 9.94 -40.57 -17.92
CA LEU A 215 10.32 -40.81 -19.30
C LEU A 215 11.53 -41.74 -19.41
N SER A 216 12.59 -41.51 -18.65
CA SER A 216 13.78 -42.38 -18.64
C SER A 216 13.45 -43.78 -18.14
N GLY A 217 12.60 -43.91 -17.12
CA GLY A 217 12.09 -45.20 -16.65
C GLY A 217 11.31 -45.95 -17.73
N THR A 218 10.47 -45.27 -18.51
CA THR A 218 9.74 -45.89 -19.62
C THR A 218 10.65 -46.33 -20.75
N VAL A 219 11.63 -45.50 -21.14
CA VAL A 219 12.62 -45.85 -22.18
C VAL A 219 13.45 -47.06 -21.73
N PHE A 220 13.94 -47.06 -20.49
CA PHE A 220 14.70 -48.19 -19.94
C PHE A 220 13.87 -49.49 -19.93
N SER A 221 12.61 -49.41 -19.49
CA SER A 221 11.71 -50.57 -19.47
C SER A 221 11.46 -51.11 -20.89
N TRP A 222 11.31 -50.21 -21.86
CA TRP A 222 11.15 -50.55 -23.27
C TRP A 222 12.40 -51.24 -23.85
N GLU A 223 13.58 -50.69 -23.60
CA GLU A 223 14.85 -51.28 -24.03
C GLU A 223 15.09 -52.66 -23.41
N ALA A 224 14.82 -52.83 -22.11
CA ALA A 224 14.94 -54.11 -21.44
C ALA A 224 14.01 -55.18 -22.04
N PHE A 225 12.76 -54.80 -22.37
CA PHE A 225 11.80 -55.69 -23.01
C PHE A 225 12.24 -56.09 -24.42
N PHE A 226 12.68 -55.13 -25.25
CA PHE A 226 13.19 -55.42 -26.59
C PHE A 226 14.46 -56.28 -26.56
N SER A 227 15.38 -56.02 -25.65
CA SER A 227 16.59 -56.83 -25.47
C SER A 227 16.26 -58.28 -25.12
N LYS A 228 15.22 -58.51 -24.30
CA LYS A 228 14.74 -59.85 -23.97
C LYS A 228 14.17 -60.56 -25.21
N ILE A 229 13.30 -59.92 -25.98
CA ILE A 229 12.73 -60.50 -27.21
C ILE A 229 13.82 -60.86 -28.22
N ILE A 230 14.80 -59.97 -28.44
CA ILE A 230 15.90 -60.21 -29.38
C ILE A 230 16.78 -61.38 -28.93
N SER A 231 17.06 -61.50 -27.63
CA SER A 231 17.86 -62.62 -27.12
C SER A 231 17.14 -63.97 -27.22
N GLU A 232 15.82 -64.01 -27.00
CA GLU A 232 15.00 -65.21 -27.22
C GLU A 232 14.93 -65.58 -28.72
N SER A 233 14.75 -64.60 -29.61
CA SER A 233 14.72 -64.81 -31.08
C SER A 233 16.05 -65.34 -31.65
N ASN A 234 17.18 -64.87 -31.15
CA ASN A 234 18.50 -65.37 -31.56
C ASN A 234 18.83 -66.76 -30.99
N GLY A 235 18.17 -67.15 -29.90
CA GLY A 235 18.25 -68.52 -29.35
C GLY A 235 17.55 -69.56 -30.23
N THR A 236 16.44 -69.18 -30.88
CA THR A 236 15.67 -70.07 -31.77
C THR A 236 16.25 -70.28 -33.17
N LEU A 237 17.24 -69.46 -33.58
CA LEU A 237 17.92 -69.57 -34.89
C LEU A 237 19.18 -70.45 -34.86
N LYS A 238 19.47 -71.11 -33.73
CA LYS A 238 20.44 -72.20 -33.62
C LYS A 238 19.71 -73.54 -33.58
N LEU A 239 19.17 -73.96 -34.72
CA LEU A 239 18.76 -75.35 -35.00
C LEU A 239 18.98 -75.62 -36.48
#